data_AF-A0A327YYT5-F1
#
_entry.id   AF-A0A327YYT5-F1
#
_cell.length_a   1.000
_cell.length_b   1.000
_cell.length_c   1.000
_cell.angle_alpha   90.00
_cell.angle_beta   90.00
_cell.angle_gamma   90.00
#
_symmetry.space_group_name_H-M   'P 1'
#
loop_
_entity.id
_entity.type
_entity.pdbx_description
1 polymer ?
#
loop_
_entity_poly.entity_id
_entity_poly.type
_entity_poly.pdbx_seq_one_letter_code
_entity_poly.pdbx_strand_id
1 'polypeptide(L)'
;MVPAGGRINTAVLRDATHWDEVVTALGYEHLRRHDLRHTALTWLADAGVKVHVLRVIAGHGSLSTTQRYLHPDQRSIDEAGDALSAHLKAPRSPAIPRLRAV
;
A
#
# COMPACT_ATOMS: atom_id res chain seq x y z
N MET A 1 -4.87 26.52 13.51
CA MET A 1 -3.69 27.40 13.72
C MET A 1 -2.57 26.55 14.30
N VAL A 2 -1.51 26.25 13.56
CA VAL A 2 -0.32 25.58 14.16
C VAL A 2 0.43 26.67 14.94
N PRO A 3 0.52 26.61 16.27
CA PRO A 3 1.24 27.64 17.01
C PRO A 3 2.74 27.44 16.76
N ALA A 4 3.38 28.44 16.17
CA ALA A 4 4.82 28.70 16.23
C ALA A 4 5.76 27.59 15.72
N GLY A 5 5.75 27.24 14.42
CA GLY A 5 6.89 26.67 13.69
C GLY A 5 7.56 25.40 14.25
N GLY A 6 6.96 24.75 15.25
CA GLY A 6 7.51 23.61 15.97
C GLY A 6 7.35 22.31 15.21
N ARG A 7 8.04 21.25 15.69
CA ARG A 7 7.93 19.92 15.11
C ARG A 7 6.48 19.44 15.18
N ILE A 8 5.89 19.10 14.03
CA ILE A 8 4.57 18.46 13.99
C ILE A 8 4.67 17.13 14.75
N ASN A 9 3.89 17.02 15.82
CA ASN A 9 3.75 15.80 16.61
C ASN A 9 2.29 15.32 16.59
N THR A 10 2.05 14.14 17.15
CA THR A 10 0.72 13.51 17.13
C THR A 10 -0.35 14.31 17.86
N ALA A 11 0.00 15.02 18.93
CA ALA A 11 -0.92 15.87 19.70
C ALA A 11 -1.27 17.13 18.92
N VAL A 12 -0.28 17.86 18.40
CA VAL A 12 -0.50 19.06 17.58
C VAL A 12 -1.36 18.76 16.37
N LEU A 13 -1.15 17.61 15.71
CA LEU A 13 -2.00 17.19 14.59
C LEU A 13 -3.42 16.82 15.04
N ARG A 14 -3.58 16.23 16.24
CA ARG A 14 -4.90 15.89 16.82
C ARG A 14 -5.72 17.17 17.02
N ASP A 15 -5.10 18.16 17.66
CA ASP A 15 -5.75 19.42 18.02
C ASP A 15 -6.04 20.25 16.77
N ALA A 16 -5.08 20.36 15.86
CA ALA A 16 -5.24 21.14 14.62
C ALA A 16 -6.33 20.59 13.69
N THR A 17 -6.70 19.32 13.81
CA THR A 17 -7.74 18.67 13.00
C THR A 17 -9.06 18.48 13.73
N HIS A 18 -9.18 18.96 14.99
CA HIS A 18 -10.32 18.68 15.87
C HIS A 18 -10.71 17.20 15.87
N TRP A 19 -9.69 16.32 15.91
CA TRP A 19 -9.87 14.89 15.65
C TRP A 19 -10.94 14.25 16.55
N ASP A 20 -10.94 14.62 17.83
CA ASP A 20 -11.84 14.04 18.83
C ASP A 20 -13.29 14.40 18.57
N GLU A 21 -13.56 15.63 18.15
CA GLU A 21 -14.90 16.08 17.76
C GLU A 21 -15.38 15.32 16.52
N VAL A 22 -14.51 15.17 15.51
CA VAL A 22 -14.83 14.45 14.27
C VAL A 22 -15.16 12.99 14.55
N VAL A 23 -14.31 12.27 15.29
CA VAL A 23 -14.55 10.84 15.54
C VAL A 23 -15.75 10.62 16.46
N THR A 24 -16.00 11.51 17.42
CA THR A 24 -17.19 11.45 18.28
C THR A 24 -18.46 11.71 17.47
N ALA A 25 -18.48 12.73 16.61
CA ALA A 25 -19.62 13.03 15.75
C ALA A 25 -19.93 11.89 14.77
N LEU A 26 -18.92 11.11 14.36
CA LEU A 26 -19.09 9.92 13.53
C LEU A 26 -19.42 8.64 14.33
N GLY A 27 -19.44 8.70 15.68
CA GLY A 27 -19.72 7.55 16.55
C GLY A 27 -18.56 6.55 16.71
N TYR A 28 -17.32 6.97 16.44
CA TYR A 28 -16.12 6.13 16.49
C TYR A 28 -15.08 6.66 17.50
N GLU A 29 -15.46 6.85 18.77
CA GLU A 29 -14.61 7.48 19.81
C GLU A 29 -13.23 6.82 20.02
N HIS A 30 -13.09 5.54 19.66
CA HIS A 30 -11.84 4.80 19.78
C HIS A 30 -11.02 4.72 18.48
N LEU A 31 -11.51 5.32 17.39
CA LEU A 31 -10.80 5.32 16.11
C LEU A 31 -9.56 6.22 16.18
N ARG A 32 -8.40 5.64 15.89
CA ARG A 32 -7.13 6.37 15.81
C ARG A 32 -6.71 6.51 14.35
N ARG A 33 -5.97 7.57 14.04
CA ARG A 33 -5.33 7.76 12.72
C ARG A 33 -4.42 6.60 12.31
N HIS A 34 -3.81 5.92 13.28
CA HIS A 34 -3.00 4.73 13.01
C HIS A 34 -3.85 3.57 12.47
N ASP A 35 -5.09 3.44 12.93
CA ASP A 35 -6.01 2.39 12.46
C ASP A 35 -6.44 2.69 11.02
N LEU A 36 -6.71 3.96 10.68
CA LEU A 36 -6.95 4.38 9.28
C LEU A 36 -5.77 4.05 8.36
N ARG A 37 -4.55 4.37 8.82
CA ARG A 37 -3.33 4.05 8.08
C ARG A 37 -3.18 2.53 7.91
N HIS A 38 -3.53 1.76 8.93
CA HIS A 38 -3.49 0.30 8.86
C HIS A 38 -4.44 -0.21 7.77
N THR A 39 -5.71 0.24 7.80
CA THR A 39 -6.73 -0.11 6.80
C THR A 39 -6.30 0.25 5.38
N ALA A 40 -5.76 1.47 5.18
CA ALA A 40 -5.30 1.89 3.86
C ALA A 40 -4.17 0.99 3.31
N LEU A 41 -3.22 0.59 4.16
CA LEU A 41 -2.12 -0.30 3.76
C LEU A 41 -2.59 -1.73 3.49
N THR A 42 -3.57 -2.23 4.24
CA THR A 42 -4.22 -3.52 3.95
C THR A 42 -4.94 -3.48 2.60
N TRP A 43 -5.74 -2.45 2.32
CA TRP A 43 -6.44 -2.35 1.03
C TRP A 43 -5.49 -2.22 -0.16
N LEU A 44 -4.37 -1.52 -0.01
CA LEU A 44 -3.35 -1.47 -1.06
C LEU A 44 -2.72 -2.85 -1.28
N ALA A 45 -2.47 -3.61 -0.22
CA ALA A 45 -1.99 -4.98 -0.33
C ALA A 45 -3.01 -5.89 -1.03
N ASP A 46 -4.27 -5.82 -0.64
CA ASP A 46 -5.37 -6.59 -1.23
C ASP A 46 -5.61 -6.22 -2.70
N ALA A 47 -5.36 -4.97 -3.08
CA ALA A 47 -5.40 -4.51 -4.47
C ALA A 47 -4.18 -4.99 -5.30
N GLY A 48 -3.29 -5.82 -4.74
CA GLY A 48 -2.14 -6.40 -5.43
C GLY A 48 -0.93 -5.47 -5.54
N VAL A 49 -0.86 -4.39 -4.75
CA VAL A 49 0.32 -3.51 -4.75
C VAL A 49 1.54 -4.28 -4.26
N LYS A 50 2.61 -4.25 -5.06
CA LYS A 50 3.86 -4.95 -4.74
C LYS A 50 4.42 -4.48 -3.39
N VAL A 51 4.87 -5.43 -2.57
CA VAL A 51 5.34 -5.17 -1.20
C VAL A 51 6.44 -4.08 -1.08
N HIS A 52 7.34 -3.97 -2.07
CA HIS A 52 8.38 -2.93 -2.06
C HIS A 52 7.81 -1.53 -2.28
N VAL A 53 6.76 -1.38 -3.10
CA VAL A 53 6.03 -0.12 -3.28
C VAL A 53 5.25 0.20 -2.01
N LEU A 54 4.56 -0.80 -1.45
CA LEU A 54 3.82 -0.66 -0.20
C LEU A 54 4.73 -0.19 0.95
N ARG A 55 5.96 -0.70 1.03
CA ARG A 55 6.97 -0.25 2.01
C ARG A 55 7.29 1.24 1.87
N VAL A 56 7.44 1.72 0.64
CA VAL A 56 7.74 3.13 0.35
C VAL A 56 6.55 4.01 0.74
N ILE A 57 5.33 3.63 0.35
CA ILE A 57 4.09 4.32 0.76
C ILE A 57 3.96 4.34 2.29
N ALA A 58 4.31 3.22 2.93
CA ALA A 58 4.34 3.11 4.38
C ALA A 58 5.51 3.90 5.00
N GLY A 59 6.54 4.31 4.27
CA GLY A 59 7.74 4.89 4.88
C GLY A 59 8.42 3.95 5.88
N HIS A 60 8.31 2.64 5.68
CA HIS A 60 8.88 1.64 6.59
C HIS A 60 10.36 1.38 6.28
N GLY A 61 11.19 1.39 7.33
CA GLY A 61 12.62 1.08 7.21
C GLY A 61 12.90 -0.36 6.78
N SER A 62 11.99 -1.30 7.07
CA SER A 62 12.13 -2.72 6.75
C SER A 62 10.91 -3.26 6.01
N LEU A 63 11.14 -4.26 5.15
CA LEU A 63 10.06 -5.06 4.53
C LEU A 63 9.30 -5.88 5.59
N SER A 64 9.97 -6.36 6.65
CA SER A 64 9.31 -7.16 7.70
C SER A 64 8.16 -6.42 8.38
N THR A 65 8.29 -5.12 8.61
CA THR A 65 7.20 -4.28 9.14
C THR A 65 6.03 -4.13 8.17
N THR A 66 6.29 -4.26 6.87
CA THR A 66 5.30 -4.15 5.80
C THR A 66 4.56 -5.46 5.57
N GLN A 67 5.18 -6.60 5.87
CA GLN A 67 4.57 -7.93 5.71
C GLN A 67 3.27 -8.12 6.53
N ARG A 68 3.08 -7.37 7.61
CA ARG A 68 1.84 -7.40 8.41
C ARG A 68 0.57 -7.10 7.60
N TYR A 69 0.70 -6.39 6.48
CA TYR A 69 -0.43 -6.05 5.60
C TYR A 69 -0.65 -7.07 4.48
N LEU A 70 0.25 -8.02 4.29
CA LEU A 70 0.13 -9.03 3.24
C LEU A 70 -0.66 -10.22 3.79
N HIS A 71 -1.92 -10.35 3.40
CA HIS A 71 -2.77 -11.46 3.82
C HIS A 71 -2.99 -12.37 2.60
N PRO A 72 -2.13 -13.39 2.37
CA PRO A 72 -2.34 -14.32 1.29
C PRO A 72 -3.61 -15.14 1.57
N ASP A 73 -4.63 -14.97 0.73
CA ASP A 73 -5.79 -15.86 0.69
C ASP A 73 -5.64 -16.90 -0.45
N GLN A 74 -6.48 -17.93 -0.45
CA GLN A 74 -6.42 -18.99 -1.46
C GLN A 74 -6.56 -18.43 -2.89
N ARG A 75 -7.40 -17.40 -3.07
CA ARG A 75 -7.60 -16.73 -4.37
C ARG A 75 -6.32 -16.08 -4.87
N SER A 76 -5.58 -15.42 -4.00
CA SER A 76 -4.30 -14.77 -4.34
C SER A 76 -3.26 -15.79 -4.84
N ILE A 77 -3.30 -17.02 -4.30
CA ILE A 77 -2.43 -18.12 -4.74
C ILE A 77 -2.86 -18.62 -6.11
N ASP A 78 -4.16 -18.81 -6.31
CA ASP A 78 -4.71 -19.27 -7.59
C ASP A 78 -4.44 -18.25 -8.71
N GLU A 79 -4.67 -16.96 -8.46
CA GLU A 79 -4.37 -15.85 -9.37
C GLU A 79 -2.87 -15.78 -9.73
N ALA A 80 -1.98 -16.07 -8.77
CA ALA A 80 -0.55 -16.14 -9.05
C ALA A 80 -0.20 -17.29 -10.01
N GLY A 81 -0.87 -18.45 -9.87
CA GLY A 81 -0.74 -19.58 -10.79
C GLY A 81 -1.24 -19.26 -12.20
N ASP A 82 -2.37 -18.57 -12.29
CA ASP A 82 -2.95 -18.12 -13.56
C ASP A 82 -2.04 -17.10 -14.26
N ALA A 83 -1.50 -16.13 -13.50
CA ALA A 83 -0.57 -15.14 -14.00
C ALA A 83 0.73 -15.79 -14.54
N LEU A 84 1.26 -16.80 -13.85
CA LEU A 84 2.40 -17.58 -14.35
C LEU A 84 2.06 -18.32 -15.64
N SER A 85 0.92 -19.00 -15.66
CA SER A 85 0.45 -19.74 -16.85
C SER A 85 0.30 -18.82 -18.06
N ALA A 86 -0.26 -17.63 -17.87
CA ALA A 86 -0.39 -16.62 -18.91
C ALA A 86 0.98 -16.12 -19.41
N HIS A 87 1.91 -15.85 -18.48
CA HIS A 87 3.26 -15.40 -18.82
C HIS A 87 4.04 -16.43 -19.66
N LEU A 88 3.89 -17.71 -19.34
CA LEU A 88 4.56 -18.79 -20.08
C LEU A 88 3.93 -19.07 -21.46
N LYS A 89 2.62 -18.86 -21.60
CA LYS A 89 1.90 -19.02 -22.89
C LYS A 89 2.11 -17.84 -23.84
N ALA A 90 2.50 -16.68 -23.34
CA ALA A 90 2.75 -15.51 -24.17
C ALA A 90 3.87 -15.84 -25.18
N PRO A 91 3.67 -15.60 -26.49
CA PRO A 91 4.70 -15.86 -27.47
C PRO A 91 5.93 -15.02 -27.13
N ARG A 92 7.05 -15.68 -26.84
CA ARG A 92 8.36 -15.02 -26.82
C ARG A 92 8.58 -14.52 -28.24
N SER A 93 8.42 -13.23 -28.51
CA SER A 93 8.88 -12.67 -29.78
C SER A 93 10.40 -12.63 -29.77
N PRO A 94 11.13 -13.40 -30.61
CA PRO A 94 12.40 -12.92 -31.09
C PRO A 94 12.07 -12.07 -32.32
N ALA A 95 12.07 -10.75 -32.15
CA ALA A 95 12.25 -9.89 -33.31
C ALA A 95 13.67 -10.14 -33.83
N ILE A 96 13.85 -11.16 -34.67
CA ILE A 96 15.09 -11.36 -35.42
C ILE A 96 15.17 -10.16 -36.37
N PRO A 97 16.16 -9.26 -36.22
CA PRO A 97 16.31 -8.16 -37.16
C PRO A 97 16.63 -8.78 -38.52
N ARG A 98 15.76 -8.58 -39.51
CA ARG A 98 16.08 -8.91 -40.90
C ARG A 98 17.17 -7.95 -41.37
N LEU A 99 18.42 -8.40 -41.28
CA LEU A 99 19.54 -7.72 -41.94
C LEU A 99 19.22 -7.64 -43.43
N ARG A 100 19.05 -6.41 -43.94
CA ARG A 100 19.01 -6.16 -45.38
C ARG A 100 20.43 -6.34 -45.92
N ALA A 101 20.63 -7.35 -46.76
CA ALA A 101 21.82 -7.41 -47.61
C ALA A 101 21.75 -6.26 -48.62
N VAL A 102 22.82 -5.45 -48.65
CA VAL A 102 23.13 -4.48 -49.71
C VAL A 102 23.95 -5.17 -50.77
#